data_AF-A0A964PYZ8-F1
#
_entry.id   AF-A0A964PYZ8-F1
#
_cell.length_a   1.000
_cell.length_b   1.000
_cell.length_c   1.000
_cell.angle_alpha   90.00
_cell.angle_beta   90.00
_cell.angle_gamma   90.00
#
_symmetry.space_group_name_H-M   'P 1'
#
loop_
_entity.id
_entity.type
_entity.pdbx_description
1 polymer ?
#
loop_
_entity_poly.entity_id
_entity_poly.type
_entity_poly.pdbx_seq_one_letter_code
_entity_poly.pdbx_strand_id
1 'polypeptide(L)'
;MSSSNDRLLSRLIAGAFPVTLALVLTGCDTGLGADDLARAGDFRLEVEEAAQIIAPVAALPSEPSLVQAVADFWTDYTLLAWAVNREGEVDRLDISHVLALEVVHERIQRLRDSVIRVDEITDEELRQRFEQEHPGEEVRARHVLLPFPDGATPAQRDSVRALAEQIRDRARAGADFGELARTYSGDPGSAATGGDLGFFGHGQMILPFEEAAFALQPGRVSDVVQSEYGLHIIRLEERRNPTFEAFSPQYRTQVNQQSMAQAESVFLSQIEAPANVLIQEGAIQQVRDVTAALERVPSGRDAERDLTTYQGGSVTVGEFHNFLLGQPRELLEQIRMATDEQIDGFLHEVTRDELLVREANRRQIAVAPEEQAAFESELRAEYGRAAEGLGIQAIQPGEGESLPEAIDRVVKELIGRVVRGEAQLVPMGGLANALRTLYEAEVSEEAIPRVIERVDARRAEGFTGDARTDAPAPPSPATQGTTAPAPGTPTPTPAPPSGNP
;
A
#
# COMPACT_ATOMS: atom_id res chain seq x y z
N MET A 1 -41.56 -2.74 2.74
CA MET A 1 -40.86 -3.88 3.35
C MET A 1 -40.01 -4.51 2.26
N SER A 2 -38.78 -4.01 2.11
CA SER A 2 -37.81 -4.56 1.17
C SER A 2 -37.35 -5.90 1.74
N SER A 3 -37.35 -6.95 0.93
CA SER A 3 -36.86 -8.27 1.32
C SER A 3 -35.41 -8.14 1.82
N SER A 4 -35.06 -8.85 2.90
CA SER A 4 -33.69 -8.90 3.46
C SER A 4 -32.63 -9.42 2.48
N ASN A 5 -33.06 -9.83 1.28
CA ASN A 5 -32.28 -10.44 0.21
C ASN A 5 -31.54 -9.45 -0.72
N ASP A 6 -31.71 -8.13 -0.57
CA ASP A 6 -31.26 -7.15 -1.58
C ASP A 6 -30.08 -6.24 -1.15
N ARG A 7 -29.39 -6.53 -0.03
CA ARG A 7 -28.26 -5.70 0.46
C ARG A 7 -26.91 -6.33 0.11
N LEU A 8 -25.89 -5.49 -0.13
CA LEU A 8 -24.52 -5.87 -0.48
C LEU A 8 -23.91 -6.80 0.59
N LEU A 9 -24.36 -6.62 1.84
CA LEU A 9 -23.76 -7.25 3.02
C LEU A 9 -24.67 -8.29 3.70
N SER A 10 -25.88 -8.53 3.17
CA SER A 10 -26.86 -9.48 3.73
C SER A 10 -26.93 -10.84 3.02
N ARG A 11 -26.41 -10.96 1.79
CA ARG A 11 -26.42 -12.22 0.99
C ARG A 11 -25.14 -13.05 1.04
N LEU A 12 -24.23 -12.71 1.95
CA LEU A 12 -23.02 -13.50 2.24
C LEU A 12 -23.30 -14.89 2.85
N ILE A 13 -24.54 -15.22 3.24
CA ILE A 13 -24.82 -16.37 4.12
C ILE A 13 -25.81 -17.38 3.51
N ALA A 14 -26.29 -17.21 2.27
CA ALA A 14 -27.24 -18.18 1.69
C ALA A 14 -26.60 -19.54 1.30
N GLY A 15 -25.28 -19.68 1.44
CA GLY A 15 -24.52 -20.93 1.26
C GLY A 15 -23.72 -21.35 2.50
N ALA A 16 -24.00 -20.79 3.68
CA ALA A 16 -23.33 -21.23 4.90
C ALA A 16 -23.77 -22.66 5.25
N PHE A 17 -22.92 -23.63 4.90
CA PHE A 17 -22.94 -24.92 5.57
C PHE A 17 -22.84 -24.65 7.08
N PRO A 18 -23.58 -25.39 7.93
CA PRO A 18 -23.44 -25.23 9.37
C PRO A 18 -21.97 -25.46 9.72
N VAL A 19 -21.28 -24.40 10.17
CA VAL A 19 -19.97 -24.49 10.80
C VAL A 19 -20.17 -25.41 11.99
N THR A 20 -19.86 -26.69 11.77
CA THR A 20 -19.90 -27.68 12.84
C THR A 20 -18.60 -27.45 13.58
N LEU A 21 -18.67 -26.61 14.61
CA LEU A 21 -17.59 -26.37 15.55
C LEU A 21 -17.25 -27.70 16.21
N ALA A 22 -16.33 -28.45 15.61
CA ALA A 22 -15.76 -29.64 16.21
C ALA A 22 -14.80 -29.15 17.29
N LEU A 23 -15.31 -28.97 18.51
CA LEU A 23 -14.48 -28.85 19.71
C LEU A 23 -13.67 -30.15 19.83
N VAL A 24 -12.43 -30.15 19.35
CA VAL A 24 -11.42 -31.11 19.78
C VAL A 24 -10.90 -30.57 21.12
N LEU A 25 -11.57 -30.98 22.20
CA LEU A 25 -11.06 -30.78 23.56
C LEU A 25 -9.88 -31.73 23.80
N THR A 26 -8.69 -31.30 23.42
CA THR A 26 -7.45 -31.75 24.04
C THR A 26 -6.86 -30.55 24.75
N GLY A 27 -6.74 -30.62 26.08
CA GLY A 27 -6.22 -29.53 26.90
C GLY A 27 -4.81 -29.16 26.49
N CYS A 28 -4.67 -28.04 25.82
CA CYS A 28 -3.42 -27.38 25.49
C CYS A 28 -3.48 -25.97 26.08
N ASP A 29 -2.34 -25.45 26.52
CA ASP A 29 -2.17 -24.10 27.03
C ASP A 29 -2.71 -23.10 25.99
N THR A 30 -3.85 -22.47 26.28
CA THR A 30 -4.65 -21.75 25.28
C THR A 30 -4.23 -20.29 25.10
N GLY A 31 -3.27 -19.81 25.90
CA GLY A 31 -2.79 -18.43 25.84
C GLY A 31 -1.42 -18.33 25.17
N LEU A 32 -1.06 -17.11 24.77
CA LEU A 32 0.32 -16.75 24.51
C LEU A 32 1.13 -16.89 25.81
N GLY A 33 2.24 -17.62 25.73
CA GLY A 33 3.21 -17.70 26.80
C GLY A 33 3.89 -16.35 27.02
N ALA A 34 4.59 -16.22 28.15
CA ALA A 34 5.29 -14.97 28.46
C ALA A 34 6.28 -14.58 27.36
N ASP A 35 6.91 -15.52 26.66
CA ASP A 35 7.94 -15.23 25.66
C ASP A 35 7.43 -15.29 24.20
N ASP A 36 6.12 -15.48 24.00
CA ASP A 36 5.52 -15.58 22.68
C ASP A 36 5.21 -14.19 22.11
N LEU A 37 5.70 -13.88 20.91
CA LEU A 37 5.28 -12.72 20.13
C LEU A 37 3.97 -13.00 19.39
N ALA A 38 3.83 -14.17 18.78
CA ALA A 38 2.64 -14.51 18.00
C ALA A 38 2.31 -15.99 18.06
N ARG A 39 1.03 -16.30 17.83
CA ARG A 39 0.46 -17.63 17.72
C ARG A 39 -0.31 -17.76 16.42
N ALA A 40 -0.09 -18.88 15.74
CA ALA A 40 -0.81 -19.27 14.54
C ALA A 40 -1.28 -20.72 14.71
N GLY A 41 -2.48 -20.93 15.26
CA GLY A 41 -2.91 -22.26 15.70
C GLY A 41 -2.00 -22.84 16.79
N ASP A 42 -1.33 -23.95 16.48
CA ASP A 42 -0.36 -24.62 17.36
C ASP A 42 1.06 -24.06 17.24
N PHE A 43 1.33 -23.23 16.23
CA PHE A 43 2.64 -22.63 16.02
C PHE A 43 2.85 -21.45 16.97
N ARG A 44 4.11 -21.20 17.34
CA ARG A 44 4.54 -20.05 18.14
C ARG A 44 5.74 -19.36 17.49
N LEU A 45 5.72 -18.03 17.52
CA LEU A 45 6.86 -17.19 17.22
C LEU A 45 7.34 -16.56 18.51
N GLU A 46 8.51 -16.95 18.99
CA GLU A 46 9.08 -16.40 20.22
C GLU A 46 9.73 -15.03 19.98
N VAL A 47 9.84 -14.23 21.05
CA VAL A 47 10.54 -12.93 21.04
C VAL A 47 11.96 -13.08 20.48
N GLU A 48 12.67 -14.14 20.87
CA GLU A 48 14.04 -14.40 20.46
C GLU A 48 14.16 -14.70 18.96
N GLU A 49 13.16 -15.39 18.39
CA GLU A 49 13.12 -15.77 16.98
C GLU A 49 12.77 -14.58 16.09
N ALA A 50 11.81 -13.76 16.51
CA ALA A 50 11.50 -12.51 15.83
C ALA A 50 12.72 -11.57 15.80
N ALA A 51 13.46 -11.47 16.92
CA ALA A 51 14.67 -10.69 16.97
C ALA A 51 15.77 -11.23 16.03
N GLN A 52 15.90 -12.55 15.90
CA GLN A 52 16.82 -13.20 14.95
C GLN A 52 16.51 -12.86 13.49
N ILE A 53 15.23 -12.71 13.14
CA ILE A 53 14.80 -12.35 11.79
C ILE A 53 15.17 -10.90 11.47
N ILE A 54 14.93 -9.96 12.41
CA ILE A 54 15.04 -8.51 12.17
C ILE A 54 16.48 -7.99 12.35
N ALA A 55 17.19 -8.45 13.39
CA ALA A 55 18.48 -7.90 13.79
C ALA A 55 19.55 -7.87 12.69
N PRO A 56 19.69 -8.87 11.79
CA PRO A 56 20.72 -8.88 10.75
C PRO A 56 20.68 -7.70 9.78
N VAL A 57 19.52 -7.04 9.62
CA VAL A 57 19.36 -5.93 8.68
C VAL A 57 19.43 -4.61 9.43
N ALA A 58 20.64 -4.09 9.61
CA ALA A 58 20.89 -2.87 10.39
C ALA A 58 20.16 -1.62 9.85
N ALA A 59 19.80 -1.60 8.57
CA ALA A 59 19.06 -0.49 7.95
C ALA A 59 17.58 -0.44 8.37
N LEU A 60 17.02 -1.52 8.91
CA LEU A 60 15.62 -1.55 9.32
C LEU A 60 15.42 -0.92 10.70
N PRO A 61 14.39 -0.08 10.88
CA PRO A 61 14.09 0.55 12.17
C PRO A 61 13.71 -0.51 13.21
N SER A 62 14.17 -0.37 14.46
CA SER A 62 13.69 -1.17 15.59
C SER A 62 12.46 -0.49 16.21
N GLU A 63 11.36 -0.49 15.48
CA GLU A 63 10.11 0.19 15.85
C GLU A 63 8.90 -0.78 15.94
N PRO A 64 7.85 -0.43 16.70
CA PRO A 64 6.68 -1.29 16.90
C PRO A 64 6.01 -1.74 15.59
N SER A 65 5.91 -0.84 14.61
CA SER A 65 5.27 -1.12 13.32
C SER A 65 5.98 -2.23 12.53
N LEU A 66 7.31 -2.28 12.57
CA LEU A 66 8.08 -3.33 11.90
C LEU A 66 7.88 -4.68 12.59
N VAL A 67 7.95 -4.70 13.93
CA VAL A 67 7.77 -5.94 14.71
C VAL A 67 6.36 -6.49 14.50
N GLN A 68 5.35 -5.62 14.53
CA GLN A 68 3.96 -5.99 14.23
C GLN A 68 3.84 -6.59 12.82
N ALA A 69 4.42 -5.94 11.81
CA ALA A 69 4.39 -6.45 10.44
C ALA A 69 5.06 -7.83 10.31
N VAL A 70 6.19 -8.06 10.96
CA VAL A 70 6.87 -9.38 10.97
C VAL A 70 6.00 -10.44 11.66
N ALA A 71 5.39 -10.11 12.79
CA ALA A 71 4.49 -11.02 13.50
C ALA A 71 3.24 -11.36 12.68
N ASP A 72 2.65 -10.36 12.03
CA ASP A 72 1.49 -10.54 11.16
C ASP A 72 1.84 -11.41 9.96
N PHE A 73 2.92 -11.10 9.24
CA PHE A 73 3.37 -11.91 8.11
C PHE A 73 3.71 -13.34 8.54
N TRP A 74 4.42 -13.52 9.66
CA TRP A 74 4.71 -14.86 10.15
C TRP A 74 3.44 -15.65 10.43
N THR A 75 2.47 -15.03 11.11
CA THR A 75 1.19 -15.66 11.42
C THR A 75 0.48 -16.09 10.15
N ASP A 76 0.33 -15.14 9.24
CA ASP A 76 -0.38 -15.24 7.98
C ASP A 76 0.21 -16.35 7.07
N TYR A 77 1.51 -16.32 6.82
CA TYR A 77 2.17 -17.32 5.96
C TYR A 77 2.33 -18.68 6.63
N THR A 78 2.39 -18.75 7.96
CA THR A 78 2.37 -20.04 8.68
C THR A 78 1.03 -20.72 8.52
N LEU A 79 -0.08 -19.99 8.68
CA LEU A 79 -1.41 -20.55 8.47
C LEU A 79 -1.64 -20.96 7.00
N LEU A 80 -1.18 -20.14 6.05
CA LEU A 80 -1.26 -20.50 4.63
C LEU A 80 -0.44 -21.76 4.34
N ALA A 81 0.82 -21.81 4.79
CA ALA A 81 1.68 -22.97 4.63
C ALA A 81 1.05 -24.22 5.26
N TRP A 82 0.44 -24.10 6.44
CA TRP A 82 -0.29 -25.18 7.06
C TRP A 82 -1.45 -25.68 6.21
N ALA A 83 -2.27 -24.77 5.69
CA ALA A 83 -3.43 -25.11 4.87
C ALA A 83 -3.05 -25.76 3.53
N VAL A 84 -2.06 -25.25 2.82
CA VAL A 84 -1.70 -25.76 1.48
C VAL A 84 -0.89 -27.06 1.48
N ASN A 85 -0.31 -27.44 2.62
CA ASN A 85 0.47 -28.69 2.75
C ASN A 85 -0.34 -29.86 3.31
N ARG A 86 -1.66 -29.70 3.50
CA ARG A 86 -2.55 -30.73 4.02
C ARG A 86 -3.76 -30.91 3.11
N GLU A 87 -4.10 -32.18 2.86
CA GLU A 87 -5.23 -32.52 2.01
C GLU A 87 -6.54 -32.01 2.62
N GLY A 88 -7.32 -31.26 1.82
CA GLY A 88 -8.64 -30.77 2.18
C GLY A 88 -8.68 -29.56 3.12
N GLU A 89 -7.55 -29.04 3.62
CA GLU A 89 -7.56 -27.84 4.49
C GLU A 89 -7.89 -26.56 3.69
N VAL A 90 -7.37 -26.41 2.47
CA VAL A 90 -7.71 -25.27 1.59
C VAL A 90 -9.22 -25.22 1.31
N ASP A 91 -9.87 -26.36 1.13
CA ASP A 91 -11.32 -26.43 0.86
C ASP A 91 -12.17 -26.02 2.07
N ARG A 92 -11.60 -26.07 3.28
CA ARG A 92 -12.27 -25.63 4.52
C ARG A 92 -12.20 -24.12 4.73
N LEU A 93 -11.38 -23.41 3.97
CA LEU A 93 -11.26 -21.97 4.07
C LEU A 93 -12.58 -21.32 3.64
N ASP A 94 -13.17 -20.56 4.55
CA ASP A 94 -14.31 -19.71 4.25
C ASP A 94 -13.83 -18.46 3.51
N ILE A 95 -13.91 -18.52 2.19
CA ILE A 95 -13.58 -17.39 1.30
C ILE A 95 -14.84 -16.64 0.87
N SER A 96 -15.99 -16.84 1.53
CA SER A 96 -17.25 -16.22 1.13
C SER A 96 -17.19 -14.69 1.16
N HIS A 97 -16.53 -14.10 2.15
CA HIS A 97 -16.34 -12.65 2.24
C HIS A 97 -15.42 -12.11 1.14
N VAL A 98 -14.37 -12.83 0.78
CA VAL A 98 -13.47 -12.45 -0.32
C VAL A 98 -14.21 -12.56 -1.67
N LEU A 99 -14.88 -13.69 -1.90
CA LEU A 99 -15.67 -13.92 -3.11
C LEU A 99 -16.78 -12.88 -3.27
N ALA A 100 -17.44 -12.47 -2.19
CA ALA A 100 -18.49 -11.47 -2.27
C ALA A 100 -17.97 -10.11 -2.71
N LEU A 101 -16.75 -9.72 -2.34
CA LEU A 101 -16.15 -8.48 -2.84
C LEU A 101 -15.94 -8.55 -4.35
N GLU A 102 -15.46 -9.68 -4.87
CA GLU A 102 -15.28 -9.89 -6.31
C GLU A 102 -16.63 -9.83 -7.05
N VAL A 103 -17.65 -10.50 -6.50
CA VAL A 103 -19.01 -10.46 -7.07
C VAL A 103 -19.59 -9.05 -7.02
N VAL A 104 -19.37 -8.29 -5.94
CA VAL A 104 -19.81 -6.90 -5.83
C VAL A 104 -19.10 -6.03 -6.86
N HIS A 105 -17.79 -6.17 -7.00
CA HIS A 105 -16.99 -5.46 -7.99
C HIS A 105 -17.53 -5.69 -9.39
N GLU A 106 -17.68 -6.96 -9.81
CA GLU A 106 -18.19 -7.32 -11.13
C GLU A 106 -19.60 -6.75 -11.37
N ARG A 107 -20.47 -6.74 -10.37
CA ARG A 107 -21.82 -6.16 -10.49
C ARG A 107 -21.79 -4.65 -10.69
N ILE A 108 -20.91 -3.95 -9.96
CA ILE A 108 -20.72 -2.52 -10.11
C ILE A 108 -20.14 -2.22 -11.49
N GLN A 109 -19.18 -3.02 -11.98
CA GLN A 109 -18.63 -2.86 -13.33
C GLN A 109 -19.69 -3.06 -14.42
N ARG A 110 -20.47 -4.15 -14.37
CA ARG A 110 -21.59 -4.37 -15.30
C ARG A 110 -22.62 -3.25 -15.27
N LEU A 111 -22.90 -2.71 -14.08
CA LEU A 111 -23.77 -1.55 -13.93
C LEU A 111 -23.18 -0.35 -14.67
N ARG A 112 -21.92 -0.02 -14.42
CA ARG A 112 -21.21 1.07 -15.12
C ARG A 112 -21.28 0.88 -16.63
N ASP A 113 -20.90 -0.30 -17.14
CA ASP A 113 -20.94 -0.60 -18.58
C ASP A 113 -22.34 -0.49 -19.19
N SER A 114 -23.38 -0.83 -18.41
CA SER A 114 -24.76 -0.76 -18.89
C SER A 114 -25.31 0.67 -18.98
N VAL A 115 -24.79 1.59 -18.14
CA VAL A 115 -25.35 2.94 -17.94
C VAL A 115 -24.46 4.04 -18.53
N ILE A 116 -23.16 3.96 -18.26
CA ILE A 116 -22.19 4.95 -18.69
C ILE A 116 -21.93 4.73 -20.17
N ARG A 117 -22.44 5.64 -20.99
CA ARG A 117 -22.22 5.67 -22.44
C ARG A 117 -21.72 7.05 -22.80
N VAL A 118 -20.58 7.08 -23.45
CA VAL A 118 -20.01 8.29 -24.03
C VAL A 118 -19.82 8.01 -25.50
N ASP A 119 -20.41 8.87 -26.32
CA ASP A 119 -20.23 8.80 -27.76
C ASP A 119 -18.77 9.10 -28.12
N GLU A 120 -18.23 8.40 -29.11
CA GLU A 120 -16.90 8.72 -29.62
C GLU A 120 -16.91 10.13 -30.21
N ILE A 121 -15.97 10.97 -29.75
CA ILE A 121 -15.78 12.30 -30.33
C ILE A 121 -15.42 12.19 -31.81
N THR A 122 -16.06 12.96 -32.68
CA THR A 122 -15.71 12.94 -34.10
C THR A 122 -14.35 13.61 -34.36
N ASP A 123 -13.69 13.29 -35.47
CA ASP A 123 -12.45 13.95 -35.89
C ASP A 123 -12.61 15.47 -36.04
N GLU A 124 -13.80 15.90 -36.46
CA GLU A 124 -14.14 17.31 -36.63
C GLU A 124 -14.25 18.02 -35.28
N GLU A 125 -15.02 17.45 -34.33
CA GLU A 125 -15.13 17.99 -32.98
C GLU A 125 -13.78 17.98 -32.26
N LEU A 126 -13.00 16.90 -32.41
CA LEU A 126 -11.68 16.80 -31.82
C LEU A 126 -10.74 17.86 -32.39
N ARG A 127 -10.80 18.15 -33.70
CA ARG A 127 -10.01 19.20 -34.35
C ARG A 127 -10.42 20.59 -33.86
N GLN A 128 -11.72 20.89 -33.80
CA GLN A 128 -12.22 22.16 -33.28
C GLN A 128 -11.80 22.38 -31.83
N ARG A 129 -11.87 21.33 -31.00
CA ARG A 129 -11.44 21.38 -29.60
C ARG A 129 -9.92 21.58 -29.48
N PHE A 130 -9.15 20.87 -30.30
CA PHE A 130 -7.68 21.02 -30.37
C PHE A 130 -7.27 22.44 -30.75
N GLU A 131 -7.96 23.06 -31.71
CA GLU A 131 -7.71 24.44 -32.13
C GLU A 131 -8.08 25.47 -31.07
N GLN A 132 -9.02 25.16 -30.17
CA GLN A 132 -9.44 26.05 -29.08
C GLN A 132 -8.57 25.90 -27.83
N GLU A 133 -8.22 24.66 -27.47
CA GLU A 133 -7.51 24.33 -26.24
C GLU A 133 -5.98 24.32 -26.41
N HIS A 134 -5.48 24.25 -27.65
CA HIS A 134 -4.06 24.12 -27.97
C HIS A 134 -3.32 23.08 -27.10
N PRO A 135 -3.85 21.85 -26.99
CA PRO A 135 -3.31 20.85 -26.08
C PRO A 135 -1.90 20.44 -26.54
N GLY A 136 -0.97 20.42 -25.58
CA GLY A 136 0.44 20.14 -25.88
C GLY A 136 1.21 21.31 -26.49
N GLU A 137 0.65 22.53 -26.51
CA GLU A 137 1.43 23.74 -26.75
C GLU A 137 2.50 23.90 -25.66
N GLU A 138 3.74 24.13 -26.08
CA GLU A 138 4.86 24.36 -25.18
C GLU A 138 5.63 25.60 -25.63
N VAL A 139 6.06 26.38 -24.66
CA VAL A 139 6.88 27.56 -24.88
C VAL A 139 8.22 27.43 -24.18
N ARG A 140 9.26 27.97 -24.80
CA ARG A 140 10.56 28.14 -24.16
C ARG A 140 10.74 29.60 -23.80
N ALA A 141 11.00 29.87 -22.53
CA ALA A 141 11.19 31.22 -22.04
C ALA A 141 12.47 31.38 -21.23
N ARG A 142 12.96 32.62 -21.20
CA ARG A 142 13.92 33.09 -20.21
C ARG A 142 13.23 34.00 -19.21
N HIS A 143 13.71 34.04 -17.98
CA HIS A 143 13.24 35.02 -17.00
C HIS A 143 14.33 35.66 -16.14
N VAL A 144 13.98 36.81 -15.58
CA VAL A 144 14.69 37.46 -14.48
C VAL A 144 13.71 37.55 -13.31
N LEU A 145 14.04 36.90 -12.20
CA LEU A 145 13.29 37.00 -10.96
C LEU A 145 13.93 38.02 -10.04
N LEU A 146 13.17 38.96 -9.52
CA LEU A 146 13.58 39.87 -8.46
C LEU A 146 12.76 39.57 -7.21
N PRO A 147 13.33 38.83 -6.23
CA PRO A 147 12.62 38.51 -5.01
C PRO A 147 12.42 39.76 -4.16
N PHE A 148 11.31 39.79 -3.42
CA PHE A 148 11.16 40.79 -2.37
C PHE A 148 11.94 40.37 -1.13
N PRO A 149 12.59 41.30 -0.43
CA PRO A 149 13.14 41.02 0.89
C PRO A 149 12.05 40.53 1.87
N ASP A 150 12.42 39.65 2.78
CA ASP A 150 11.52 39.21 3.85
C ASP A 150 11.04 40.43 4.66
N GLY A 151 9.72 40.56 4.82
CA GLY A 151 9.12 41.70 5.51
C GLY A 151 9.27 43.04 4.77
N ALA A 152 9.51 43.04 3.45
CA ALA A 152 9.71 44.25 2.67
C ALA A 152 8.63 45.33 2.90
N THR A 153 9.10 46.52 3.26
CA THR A 153 8.29 47.74 3.35
C THR A 153 7.77 48.16 1.97
N PRO A 154 6.70 48.97 1.89
CA PRO A 154 6.21 49.51 0.62
C PRO A 154 7.32 50.18 -0.23
N ALA A 155 8.17 50.99 0.40
CA ALA A 155 9.29 51.66 -0.29
C ALA A 155 10.33 50.70 -0.86
N GLN A 156 10.60 49.57 -0.18
CA GLN A 156 11.50 48.53 -0.69
C GLN A 156 10.86 47.80 -1.89
N ARG A 157 9.56 47.51 -1.82
CA ARG A 157 8.82 46.91 -2.95
C ARG A 157 8.79 47.83 -4.16
N ASP A 158 8.61 49.13 -3.95
CA ASP A 158 8.66 50.13 -5.03
C ASP A 158 10.06 50.23 -5.65
N SER A 159 11.10 50.11 -4.83
CA SER A 159 12.49 50.08 -5.31
C SER A 159 12.78 48.84 -6.17
N VAL A 160 12.30 47.66 -5.76
CA VAL A 160 12.41 46.42 -6.54
C VAL A 160 11.61 46.53 -7.85
N ARG A 161 10.42 47.17 -7.83
CA ARG A 161 9.62 47.43 -9.04
C ARG A 161 10.33 48.37 -10.00
N ALA A 162 10.90 49.46 -9.51
CA ALA A 162 11.67 50.39 -10.36
C ALA A 162 12.87 49.69 -11.02
N LEU A 163 13.54 48.78 -10.30
CA LEU A 163 14.60 47.95 -10.87
C LEU A 163 14.06 46.98 -11.93
N ALA A 164 12.93 46.32 -11.67
CA ALA A 164 12.29 45.42 -12.61
C ALA A 164 11.92 46.12 -13.93
N GLU A 165 11.34 47.31 -13.84
CA GLU A 165 10.99 48.16 -14.97
C GLU A 165 12.24 48.59 -15.76
N GLN A 166 13.32 48.98 -15.07
CA GLN A 166 14.59 49.31 -15.72
C GLN A 166 15.18 48.11 -16.48
N ILE A 167 15.16 46.92 -15.90
CA ILE A 167 15.67 45.70 -16.55
C ILE A 167 14.80 45.35 -17.76
N ARG A 168 13.47 45.41 -17.62
CA ARG A 168 12.53 45.22 -18.73
C ARG A 168 12.82 46.18 -19.88
N ASP A 169 13.01 47.47 -19.59
CA ASP A 169 13.22 48.48 -20.62
C ASP A 169 14.56 48.27 -21.34
N ARG A 170 15.62 47.87 -20.62
CA ARG A 170 16.89 47.45 -21.22
C ARG A 170 16.73 46.22 -22.11
N ALA A 171 15.99 45.21 -21.64
CA ALA A 171 15.71 44.00 -22.41
C ALA A 171 14.92 44.33 -23.70
N ARG A 172 13.92 45.20 -23.62
CA ARG A 172 13.14 45.68 -24.79
C ARG A 172 13.97 46.52 -25.75
N ALA A 173 14.98 47.24 -25.25
CA ALA A 173 15.95 47.98 -26.07
C ALA A 173 17.03 47.08 -26.72
N GLY A 174 16.98 45.76 -26.51
CA GLY A 174 17.86 44.79 -27.17
C GLY A 174 19.13 44.44 -26.39
N ALA A 175 19.20 44.75 -25.08
CA ALA A 175 20.26 44.22 -24.24
C ALA A 175 20.22 42.67 -24.19
N ASP A 176 21.37 42.03 -23.99
CA ASP A 176 21.45 40.58 -23.82
C ASP A 176 20.67 40.14 -22.58
N PHE A 177 19.58 39.40 -22.79
CA PHE A 177 18.69 38.95 -21.72
C PHE A 177 19.38 37.97 -20.78
N GLY A 178 20.26 37.11 -21.31
CA GLY A 178 21.01 36.15 -20.51
C GLY A 178 21.99 36.84 -19.55
N GLU A 179 22.64 37.91 -19.99
CA GLU A 179 23.50 38.74 -19.12
C GLU A 179 22.69 39.46 -18.04
N LEU A 180 21.51 40.00 -18.40
CA LEU A 180 20.60 40.60 -17.41
C LEU A 180 20.15 39.57 -16.37
N ALA A 181 19.80 38.36 -16.79
CA ALA A 181 19.43 37.28 -15.88
C ALA A 181 20.60 36.86 -14.97
N ARG A 182 21.80 36.67 -15.50
CA ARG A 182 23.00 36.34 -14.69
C ARG A 182 23.34 37.42 -13.67
N THR A 183 23.11 38.69 -14.03
CA THR A 183 23.49 39.83 -13.19
C THR A 183 22.46 40.10 -12.10
N TYR A 184 21.17 40.00 -12.44
CA TYR A 184 20.10 40.53 -11.60
C TYR A 184 19.12 39.48 -11.08
N SER A 185 19.03 38.30 -11.69
CA SER A 185 18.04 37.30 -11.28
C SER A 185 18.42 36.67 -9.94
N GLY A 186 17.47 36.70 -9.00
CA GLY A 186 17.52 35.98 -7.74
C GLY A 186 17.04 34.54 -7.83
N ASP A 187 16.72 34.02 -9.03
CA ASP A 187 16.38 32.62 -9.23
C ASP A 187 17.64 31.74 -9.30
N PRO A 188 17.93 30.90 -8.29
CA PRO A 188 19.12 30.04 -8.29
C PRO A 188 19.09 28.96 -9.38
N GLY A 189 17.90 28.57 -9.86
CA GLY A 189 17.74 27.49 -10.84
C GLY A 189 18.12 27.87 -12.26
N SER A 190 17.91 29.13 -12.64
CA SER A 190 18.11 29.57 -14.03
C SER A 190 19.06 30.77 -14.19
N ALA A 191 19.38 31.54 -13.13
CA ALA A 191 20.20 32.75 -13.27
C ALA A 191 21.55 32.45 -13.96
N ALA A 192 22.26 31.40 -13.54
CA ALA A 192 23.55 31.01 -14.10
C ALA A 192 23.47 30.63 -15.59
N THR A 193 22.35 30.05 -16.04
CA THR A 193 22.10 29.66 -17.43
C THR A 193 21.46 30.80 -18.25
N GLY A 194 21.52 32.03 -17.74
CA GLY A 194 20.96 33.20 -18.41
C GLY A 194 19.43 33.22 -18.40
N GLY A 195 18.84 32.70 -17.32
CA GLY A 195 17.40 32.70 -17.08
C GLY A 195 16.63 31.64 -17.86
N ASP A 196 17.28 30.71 -18.57
CA ASP A 196 16.62 29.72 -19.43
C ASP A 196 15.84 28.69 -18.59
N LEU A 197 14.55 28.55 -18.88
CA LEU A 197 13.66 27.60 -18.21
C LEU A 197 13.39 26.35 -19.05
N GLY A 198 13.94 26.26 -20.28
CA GLY A 198 13.59 25.19 -21.20
C GLY A 198 12.14 25.30 -21.70
N PHE A 199 11.64 24.24 -22.33
CA PHE A 199 10.25 24.16 -22.77
C PHE A 199 9.34 23.77 -21.61
N PHE A 200 8.21 24.44 -21.50
CA PHE A 200 7.15 24.09 -20.58
C PHE A 200 5.78 24.25 -21.23
N GLY A 201 4.85 23.38 -20.84
CA GLY A 201 3.44 23.40 -21.22
C GLY A 201 2.56 24.06 -20.15
N HIS A 202 1.26 24.11 -20.41
CA HIS A 202 0.27 24.58 -19.46
C HIS A 202 0.29 23.77 -18.14
N GLY A 203 0.08 24.45 -17.01
CA GLY A 203 0.06 23.87 -15.67
C GLY A 203 1.44 23.58 -15.06
N GLN A 204 2.53 23.91 -15.75
CA GLN A 204 3.90 23.66 -15.27
C GLN A 204 4.55 24.87 -14.59
N MET A 205 3.97 26.07 -14.78
CA MET A 205 4.42 27.30 -14.14
C MET A 205 3.29 27.90 -13.30
N ILE A 206 3.64 28.74 -12.32
CA ILE A 206 2.63 29.50 -11.56
C ILE A 206 1.80 30.38 -12.49
N LEU A 207 0.49 30.43 -12.25
CA LEU A 207 -0.50 31.00 -13.17
C LEU A 207 -0.13 32.39 -13.72
N PRO A 208 0.29 33.38 -12.90
CA PRO A 208 0.63 34.71 -13.43
C PRO A 208 1.82 34.70 -14.40
N PHE A 209 2.80 33.83 -14.17
CA PHE A 209 3.96 33.67 -15.04
C PHE A 209 3.56 32.99 -16.35
N GLU A 210 2.80 31.90 -16.24
CA GLU A 210 2.35 31.13 -17.39
C GLU A 210 1.53 32.00 -18.35
N GLU A 211 0.50 32.68 -17.84
CA GLU A 211 -0.35 33.56 -18.66
C GLU A 211 0.48 34.61 -19.42
N ALA A 212 1.45 35.22 -18.75
CA ALA A 212 2.34 36.19 -19.36
C ALA A 212 3.29 35.57 -20.40
N ALA A 213 3.84 34.37 -20.15
CA ALA A 213 4.72 33.69 -21.09
C ALA A 213 3.97 33.23 -22.35
N PHE A 214 2.79 32.62 -22.18
CA PHE A 214 1.97 32.13 -23.28
C PHE A 214 1.30 33.27 -24.08
N ALA A 215 1.11 34.45 -23.49
CA ALA A 215 0.63 35.64 -24.23
C ALA A 215 1.71 36.29 -25.13
N LEU A 216 2.99 35.95 -24.96
CA LEU A 216 4.08 36.54 -25.74
C LEU A 216 4.23 35.89 -27.13
N GLN A 217 4.77 36.69 -28.06
CA GLN A 217 5.33 36.17 -29.31
C GLN A 217 6.83 35.89 -29.12
N PRO A 218 7.42 34.93 -29.85
CA PRO A 218 8.86 34.66 -29.78
C PRO A 218 9.71 35.93 -29.98
N GLY A 219 10.72 36.10 -29.13
CA GLY A 219 11.60 37.28 -29.06
C GLY A 219 11.03 38.48 -28.30
N ARG A 220 9.78 38.42 -27.80
CA ARG A 220 9.16 39.53 -27.04
C ARG A 220 9.40 39.39 -25.55
N VAL A 221 9.39 40.54 -24.86
CA VAL A 221 9.57 40.67 -23.41
C VAL A 221 8.26 41.13 -22.77
N SER A 222 7.82 40.44 -21.72
CA SER A 222 6.61 40.73 -20.94
C SER A 222 6.65 42.10 -20.30
N ASP A 223 5.51 42.54 -19.77
CA ASP A 223 5.52 43.52 -18.68
C ASP A 223 6.06 42.87 -17.39
N VAL A 224 6.22 43.67 -16.34
CA VAL A 224 6.66 43.14 -15.05
C VAL A 224 5.51 42.33 -14.45
N VAL A 225 5.73 41.03 -14.28
CA VAL A 225 4.75 40.09 -13.76
C VAL A 225 5.02 39.88 -12.27
N GLN A 226 3.99 39.99 -11.43
CA GLN A 226 4.14 39.76 -10.00
C GLN A 226 3.64 38.37 -9.62
N SER A 227 4.40 37.67 -8.78
CA SER A 227 3.97 36.42 -8.14
C SER A 227 4.39 36.36 -6.66
N GLU A 228 4.11 35.23 -6.01
CA GLU A 228 4.57 34.94 -4.66
C GLU A 228 6.11 34.97 -4.50
N TYR A 229 6.85 34.69 -5.58
CA TYR A 229 8.32 34.68 -5.58
C TYR A 229 8.95 36.06 -5.79
N GLY A 230 8.17 37.08 -6.19
CA GLY A 230 8.66 38.42 -6.48
C GLY A 230 8.19 38.96 -7.83
N LEU A 231 9.04 39.75 -8.48
CA LEU A 231 8.77 40.33 -9.79
C LEU A 231 9.55 39.61 -10.89
N HIS A 232 8.86 39.27 -11.96
CA HIS A 232 9.41 38.53 -13.11
C HIS A 232 9.43 39.44 -14.34
N ILE A 233 10.53 39.37 -15.08
CA ILE A 233 10.58 39.82 -16.46
C ILE A 233 10.77 38.57 -17.31
N ILE A 234 9.90 38.34 -18.27
CA ILE A 234 9.86 37.11 -19.07
C ILE A 234 10.18 37.46 -20.51
N ARG A 235 10.99 36.66 -21.17
CA ARG A 235 11.23 36.73 -22.60
C ARG A 235 10.90 35.39 -23.23
N LEU A 236 10.04 35.39 -24.23
CA LEU A 236 9.75 34.18 -24.99
C LEU A 236 10.88 33.96 -26.00
N GLU A 237 11.45 32.76 -26.03
CA GLU A 237 12.47 32.38 -27.00
C GLU A 237 11.85 31.60 -28.16
N GLU A 238 11.04 30.60 -27.84
CA GLU A 238 10.48 29.67 -28.83
C GLU A 238 9.08 29.23 -28.43
N ARG A 239 8.29 28.83 -29.42
CA ARG A 239 6.98 28.23 -29.24
C ARG A 239 6.88 27.01 -30.15
N ARG A 240 6.47 25.88 -29.60
CA ARG A 240 6.20 24.66 -30.36
C ARG A 240 4.75 24.25 -30.15
N ASN A 241 4.03 24.14 -31.25
CA ASN A 241 2.66 23.69 -31.26
C ASN A 241 2.64 22.39 -32.05
N PRO A 242 2.25 21.27 -31.43
CA PRO A 242 2.11 20.05 -32.18
C PRO A 242 1.02 20.25 -33.24
N THR A 243 1.17 19.59 -34.38
CA THR A 243 0.09 19.56 -35.37
C THR A 243 -1.02 18.67 -34.86
N PHE A 244 -2.26 18.95 -35.28
CA PHE A 244 -3.38 18.08 -34.95
C PHE A 244 -3.10 16.64 -35.38
N GLU A 245 -2.53 16.43 -36.57
CA GLU A 245 -2.22 15.11 -37.11
C GLU A 245 -1.26 14.34 -36.19
N ALA A 246 -0.23 15.01 -35.66
CA ALA A 246 0.74 14.38 -34.76
C ALA A 246 0.17 14.08 -33.37
N PHE A 247 -0.75 14.92 -32.87
CA PHE A 247 -1.22 14.86 -31.48
C PHE A 247 -2.60 14.23 -31.30
N SER A 248 -3.39 14.15 -32.37
CA SER A 248 -4.78 13.68 -32.34
C SER A 248 -4.98 12.29 -31.71
N PRO A 249 -4.09 11.27 -31.87
CA PRO A 249 -4.30 9.99 -31.19
C PRO A 249 -4.27 10.13 -29.66
N GLN A 250 -3.26 10.84 -29.14
CA GLN A 250 -3.11 11.07 -27.70
C GLN A 250 -4.25 11.96 -27.18
N TYR A 251 -4.57 13.04 -27.90
CA TYR A 251 -5.63 13.96 -27.50
C TYR A 251 -6.99 13.28 -27.49
N ARG A 252 -7.29 12.40 -28.45
CA ARG A 252 -8.52 11.60 -28.45
C ARG A 252 -8.61 10.74 -27.20
N THR A 253 -7.54 10.02 -26.84
CA THR A 253 -7.52 9.21 -25.62
C THR A 253 -7.78 10.07 -24.38
N GLN A 254 -7.12 11.23 -24.28
CA GLN A 254 -7.33 12.16 -23.17
C GLN A 254 -8.78 12.68 -23.12
N VAL A 255 -9.33 13.12 -24.25
CA VAL A 255 -10.71 13.60 -24.33
C VAL A 255 -11.69 12.51 -23.94
N ASN A 256 -11.52 11.29 -24.46
CA ASN A 256 -12.38 10.16 -24.13
C ASN A 256 -12.30 9.82 -22.62
N GLN A 257 -11.11 9.83 -22.03
CA GLN A 257 -10.94 9.62 -20.58
C GLN A 257 -11.64 10.70 -19.75
N GLN A 258 -11.51 11.97 -20.13
CA GLN A 258 -12.20 13.08 -19.47
C GLN A 258 -13.72 12.94 -19.57
N SER A 259 -14.23 12.63 -20.76
CA SER A 259 -15.66 12.43 -20.98
C SER A 259 -16.19 11.23 -20.19
N MET A 260 -15.43 10.14 -20.09
CA MET A 260 -15.78 9.00 -19.23
C MET A 260 -15.82 9.39 -17.76
N ALA A 261 -14.79 10.07 -17.25
CA ALA A 261 -14.75 10.54 -15.86
C ALA A 261 -15.92 11.49 -15.54
N GLN A 262 -16.28 12.37 -16.47
CA GLN A 262 -17.43 13.26 -16.32
C GLN A 262 -18.75 12.48 -16.31
N ALA A 263 -18.92 11.50 -17.22
CA ALA A 263 -20.11 10.66 -17.26
C ALA A 263 -20.25 9.81 -15.99
N GLU A 264 -19.15 9.26 -15.47
CA GLU A 264 -19.11 8.55 -14.20
C GLU A 264 -19.48 9.46 -13.03
N SER A 265 -18.92 10.67 -12.97
CA SER A 265 -19.27 11.65 -11.93
C SER A 265 -20.76 12.01 -11.94
N VAL A 266 -21.34 12.23 -13.13
CA VAL A 266 -22.78 12.48 -13.28
C VAL A 266 -23.60 11.26 -12.83
N PHE A 267 -23.19 10.07 -13.25
CA PHE A 267 -23.85 8.82 -12.87
C PHE A 267 -23.84 8.61 -11.34
N LEU A 268 -22.69 8.77 -10.69
CA LEU A 268 -22.57 8.67 -9.23
C LEU A 268 -23.43 9.72 -8.53
N SER A 269 -23.42 10.98 -9.00
CA SER A 269 -24.23 12.05 -8.43
C SER A 269 -25.73 11.74 -8.49
N GLN A 270 -26.21 11.13 -9.59
CA GLN A 270 -27.62 10.73 -9.73
C GLN A 270 -28.05 9.65 -8.73
N ILE A 271 -27.09 8.88 -8.21
CA ILE A 271 -27.34 7.85 -7.19
C ILE A 271 -27.20 8.44 -5.78
N GLU A 272 -26.14 9.19 -5.52
CA GLU A 272 -25.79 9.66 -4.17
C GLU A 272 -26.62 10.86 -3.71
N ALA A 273 -26.81 11.87 -4.57
CA ALA A 273 -27.51 13.09 -4.19
C ALA A 273 -28.94 12.83 -3.65
N PRO A 274 -29.78 11.99 -4.29
CA PRO A 274 -31.10 11.69 -3.72
C PRO A 274 -31.04 10.74 -2.51
N ALA A 275 -29.94 9.99 -2.33
CA ALA A 275 -29.83 9.05 -1.21
C ALA A 275 -29.71 9.75 0.15
N ASN A 276 -29.25 11.01 0.21
CA ASN A 276 -29.12 11.78 1.46
C ASN A 276 -28.43 10.96 2.56
N VAL A 277 -27.18 10.56 2.30
CA VAL A 277 -26.38 9.74 3.22
C VAL A 277 -26.06 10.53 4.48
N LEU A 278 -26.34 9.94 5.64
CA LEU A 278 -26.07 10.51 6.96
C LEU A 278 -25.27 9.54 7.82
N ILE A 279 -24.07 9.93 8.21
CA ILE A 279 -23.25 9.20 9.18
C ILE A 279 -23.88 9.35 10.57
N GLN A 280 -24.06 8.22 11.27
CA GLN A 280 -24.74 8.19 12.55
C GLN A 280 -23.83 8.58 13.71
N GLU A 281 -24.44 9.03 14.81
CA GLU A 281 -23.70 9.39 16.02
C GLU A 281 -22.92 8.19 16.58
N GLY A 282 -21.61 8.40 16.77
CA GLY A 282 -20.69 7.37 17.24
C GLY A 282 -20.33 6.30 16.19
N ALA A 283 -20.67 6.48 14.92
CA ALA A 283 -20.31 5.55 13.85
C ALA A 283 -18.79 5.39 13.72
N ILE A 284 -18.04 6.50 13.79
CA ILE A 284 -16.57 6.50 13.71
C ILE A 284 -15.95 5.61 14.81
N GLN A 285 -16.42 5.75 16.05
CA GLN A 285 -15.92 4.91 17.15
C GLN A 285 -16.26 3.44 16.93
N GLN A 286 -17.46 3.13 16.45
CA GLN A 286 -17.85 1.75 16.13
C GLN A 286 -16.99 1.16 15.01
N VAL A 287 -16.66 1.93 13.97
CA VAL A 287 -15.73 1.50 12.93
C VAL A 287 -14.39 1.11 13.54
N ARG A 288 -13.83 1.94 14.43
CA ARG A 288 -12.57 1.64 15.13
C ARG A 288 -12.69 0.38 15.99
N ASP A 289 -13.76 0.27 16.77
CA ASP A 289 -13.98 -0.87 17.68
C ASP A 289 -14.10 -2.20 16.91
N VAL A 290 -14.88 -2.20 15.81
CA VAL A 290 -15.06 -3.36 14.93
C VAL A 290 -13.77 -3.72 14.22
N THR A 291 -13.02 -2.73 13.75
CA THR A 291 -11.72 -2.95 13.08
C THR A 291 -10.69 -3.53 14.06
N ALA A 292 -10.63 -3.01 15.29
CA ALA A 292 -9.69 -3.47 16.31
C ALA A 292 -10.03 -4.88 16.85
N ALA A 293 -11.31 -5.26 16.83
CA ALA A 293 -11.78 -6.56 17.31
C ALA A 293 -12.47 -7.36 16.20
N LEU A 294 -11.84 -7.45 15.01
CA LEU A 294 -12.43 -8.10 13.83
C LEU A 294 -12.86 -9.56 14.08
N GLU A 295 -12.22 -10.27 15.00
CA GLU A 295 -12.59 -11.65 15.34
C GLU A 295 -13.87 -11.74 16.18
N ARG A 296 -14.28 -10.65 16.83
CA ARG A 296 -15.51 -10.58 17.61
C ARG A 296 -16.69 -10.31 16.69
N VAL A 297 -17.40 -11.37 16.29
CA VAL A 297 -18.63 -11.26 15.49
C VAL A 297 -19.68 -10.42 16.22
N PRO A 298 -20.08 -9.25 15.68
CA PRO A 298 -21.15 -8.44 16.26
C PRO A 298 -22.47 -9.23 16.28
N SER A 299 -23.29 -9.06 17.31
CA SER A 299 -24.57 -9.77 17.41
C SER A 299 -25.69 -8.94 18.04
N GLY A 300 -26.93 -9.32 17.75
CA GLY A 300 -28.13 -8.64 18.25
C GLY A 300 -28.12 -7.15 17.93
N ARG A 301 -28.38 -6.32 18.95
CA ARG A 301 -28.45 -4.86 18.78
C ARG A 301 -27.13 -4.22 18.36
N ASP A 302 -25.98 -4.81 18.69
CA ASP A 302 -24.69 -4.27 18.28
C ASP A 302 -24.52 -4.40 16.76
N ALA A 303 -24.90 -5.55 16.18
CA ALA A 303 -24.81 -5.80 14.74
C ALA A 303 -25.82 -4.98 13.92
N GLU A 304 -27.01 -4.73 14.48
CA GLU A 304 -28.10 -3.98 13.84
C GLU A 304 -27.92 -2.45 13.93
N ARG A 305 -26.90 -1.96 14.64
CA ARG A 305 -26.66 -0.54 14.79
C ARG A 305 -26.22 0.06 13.46
N ASP A 306 -26.86 1.15 13.05
CA ASP A 306 -26.55 1.86 11.82
C ASP A 306 -25.24 2.66 11.96
N LEU A 307 -24.33 2.49 11.01
CA LEU A 307 -23.15 3.34 10.82
C LEU A 307 -23.49 4.52 9.91
N THR A 308 -24.20 4.24 8.82
CA THR A 308 -24.76 5.24 7.92
C THR A 308 -26.22 4.94 7.64
N THR A 309 -27.02 5.99 7.46
CA THR A 309 -28.40 5.86 6.97
C THR A 309 -28.55 6.61 5.66
N TYR A 310 -29.46 6.17 4.82
CA TYR A 310 -29.76 6.80 3.54
C TYR A 310 -31.21 6.49 3.14
N GLN A 311 -31.72 7.15 2.11
CA GLN A 311 -33.08 6.94 1.64
C GLN A 311 -33.27 5.49 1.17
N GLY A 312 -34.06 4.74 1.94
CA GLY A 312 -34.38 3.35 1.67
C GLY A 312 -33.46 2.32 2.35
N GLY A 313 -32.53 2.72 3.23
CA GLY A 313 -31.69 1.76 3.94
C GLY A 313 -30.67 2.37 4.91
N SER A 314 -29.78 1.49 5.35
CA SER A 314 -28.63 1.82 6.18
C SER A 314 -27.49 0.84 5.89
N VAL A 315 -26.28 1.21 6.25
CA VAL A 315 -25.15 0.28 6.42
C VAL A 315 -25.00 0.04 7.92
N THR A 316 -25.11 -1.20 8.37
CA THR A 316 -25.00 -1.53 9.79
C THR A 316 -23.58 -1.94 10.20
N VAL A 317 -23.33 -2.01 11.51
CA VAL A 317 -22.09 -2.53 12.10
C VAL A 317 -21.81 -3.95 11.63
N GLY A 318 -22.80 -4.84 11.64
CA GLY A 318 -22.61 -6.23 11.21
C GLY A 318 -22.32 -6.35 9.72
N GLU A 319 -22.96 -5.49 8.91
CA GLU A 319 -22.70 -5.40 7.49
C GLU A 319 -21.26 -4.90 7.23
N PHE A 320 -20.81 -3.86 7.92
CA PHE A 320 -19.45 -3.34 7.81
C PHE A 320 -18.39 -4.34 8.32
N HIS A 321 -18.66 -5.07 9.40
CA HIS A 321 -17.81 -6.16 9.88
C HIS A 321 -17.60 -7.23 8.80
N ASN A 322 -18.68 -7.68 8.15
CA ASN A 322 -18.60 -8.61 7.02
C ASN A 322 -17.77 -8.06 5.86
N PHE A 323 -17.91 -6.77 5.55
CA PHE A 323 -17.08 -6.13 4.54
C PHE A 323 -15.60 -6.24 4.92
N LEU A 324 -15.22 -5.89 6.15
CA LEU A 324 -13.84 -5.94 6.63
C LEU A 324 -13.22 -7.35 6.60
N LEU A 325 -14.01 -8.42 6.77
CA LEU A 325 -13.51 -9.79 6.68
C LEU A 325 -12.91 -10.11 5.30
N GLY A 326 -13.47 -9.53 4.23
CA GLY A 326 -12.93 -9.70 2.87
C GLY A 326 -11.76 -8.77 2.55
N GLN A 327 -11.48 -7.77 3.40
CA GLN A 327 -10.47 -6.75 3.13
C GLN A 327 -9.05 -7.17 3.53
N PRO A 328 -8.01 -6.62 2.88
CA PRO A 328 -6.62 -6.79 3.30
C PRO A 328 -6.38 -6.23 4.72
N ARG A 329 -5.43 -6.84 5.45
CA ARG A 329 -4.98 -6.40 6.78
C ARG A 329 -4.44 -4.96 6.76
N GLU A 330 -3.79 -4.58 5.68
CA GLU A 330 -3.26 -3.23 5.48
C GLU A 330 -4.36 -2.16 5.56
N LEU A 331 -5.56 -2.46 5.06
CA LEU A 331 -6.70 -1.53 5.17
C LEU A 331 -7.17 -1.41 6.63
N LEU A 332 -7.17 -2.50 7.39
CA LEU A 332 -7.54 -2.46 8.82
C LEU A 332 -6.61 -1.54 9.60
N GLU A 333 -5.30 -1.65 9.38
CA GLU A 333 -4.31 -0.78 10.02
C GLU A 333 -4.43 0.67 9.55
N GLN A 334 -4.72 0.91 8.27
CA GLN A 334 -5.03 2.26 7.78
C GLN A 334 -6.25 2.86 8.48
N ILE A 335 -7.33 2.09 8.68
CA ILE A 335 -8.52 2.54 9.41
C ILE A 335 -8.19 2.83 10.88
N ARG A 336 -7.37 1.99 11.54
CA ARG A 336 -6.94 2.22 12.94
C ARG A 336 -6.19 3.54 13.09
N MET A 337 -5.34 3.87 12.13
CA MET A 337 -4.50 5.08 12.14
C MET A 337 -5.19 6.31 11.52
N ALA A 338 -6.32 6.12 10.84
CA ALA A 338 -7.05 7.18 10.16
C ALA A 338 -7.57 8.23 11.15
N THR A 339 -7.60 9.49 10.71
CA THR A 339 -8.32 10.56 11.41
C THR A 339 -9.83 10.36 11.32
N ASP A 340 -10.59 11.06 12.16
CA ASP A 340 -12.04 10.99 12.12
C ASP A 340 -12.61 11.44 10.76
N GLU A 341 -12.01 12.46 10.12
CA GLU A 341 -12.38 12.92 8.77
C GLU A 341 -12.10 11.84 7.71
N GLN A 342 -11.01 11.09 7.84
CA GLN A 342 -10.70 9.99 6.92
C GLN A 342 -11.69 8.83 7.09
N ILE A 343 -12.09 8.50 8.32
CA ILE A 343 -13.12 7.46 8.57
C ILE A 343 -14.49 7.91 8.07
N ASP A 344 -14.83 9.19 8.22
CA ASP A 344 -16.05 9.77 7.68
C ASP A 344 -16.11 9.60 6.15
N GLY A 345 -15.05 10.01 5.44
CA GLY A 345 -14.92 9.81 4.00
C GLY A 345 -15.00 8.33 3.59
N PHE A 346 -14.36 7.44 4.35
CA PHE A 346 -14.42 6.01 4.10
C PHE A 346 -15.83 5.43 4.27
N LEU A 347 -16.57 5.85 5.30
CA LEU A 347 -17.97 5.45 5.46
C LEU A 347 -18.86 5.93 4.31
N HIS A 348 -18.57 7.11 3.75
CA HIS A 348 -19.22 7.58 2.52
C HIS A 348 -18.90 6.68 1.33
N GLU A 349 -17.65 6.25 1.15
CA GLU A 349 -17.25 5.31 0.08
C GLU A 349 -17.92 3.94 0.22
N VAL A 350 -17.91 3.35 1.41
CA VAL A 350 -18.60 2.07 1.66
C VAL A 350 -20.11 2.20 1.39
N THR A 351 -20.71 3.32 1.77
CA THR A 351 -22.13 3.57 1.51
C THR A 351 -22.42 3.78 0.02
N ARG A 352 -21.51 4.42 -0.73
CA ARG A 352 -21.61 4.55 -2.20
C ARG A 352 -21.67 3.18 -2.87
N ASP A 353 -20.81 2.25 -2.46
CA ASP A 353 -20.79 0.90 -3.03
C ASP A 353 -22.10 0.15 -2.76
N GLU A 354 -22.67 0.27 -1.54
CA GLU A 354 -24.01 -0.26 -1.23
C GLU A 354 -25.08 0.35 -2.14
N LEU A 355 -25.06 1.67 -2.37
CA LEU A 355 -26.00 2.33 -3.27
C LEU A 355 -25.86 1.85 -4.72
N LEU A 356 -24.62 1.64 -5.20
CA LEU A 356 -24.35 1.10 -6.53
C LEU A 356 -24.86 -0.33 -6.68
N VAL A 357 -24.65 -1.19 -5.69
CA VAL A 357 -25.18 -2.56 -5.72
C VAL A 357 -26.71 -2.58 -5.68
N ARG A 358 -27.34 -1.66 -4.95
CA ARG A 358 -28.79 -1.48 -4.99
C ARG A 358 -29.30 -1.04 -6.36
N GLU A 359 -28.60 -0.12 -7.01
CA GLU A 359 -28.89 0.28 -8.40
C GLU A 359 -28.78 -0.94 -9.34
N ALA A 360 -27.71 -1.73 -9.22
CA ALA A 360 -27.52 -2.96 -9.98
C ALA A 360 -28.68 -3.94 -9.74
N ASN A 361 -29.08 -4.16 -8.49
CA ASN A 361 -30.24 -5.00 -8.14
C ASN A 361 -31.53 -4.50 -8.80
N ARG A 362 -31.80 -3.19 -8.76
CA ARG A 362 -32.99 -2.60 -9.38
C ARG A 362 -33.04 -2.83 -10.89
N ARG A 363 -31.87 -2.85 -11.53
CA ARG A 363 -31.69 -3.13 -12.96
C ARG A 363 -31.52 -4.62 -13.28
N GLN A 364 -31.65 -5.49 -12.28
CA GLN A 364 -31.51 -6.95 -12.42
C GLN A 364 -30.11 -7.36 -12.93
N ILE A 365 -29.08 -6.58 -12.59
CA ILE A 365 -27.69 -6.87 -12.90
C ILE A 365 -27.11 -7.79 -11.80
N ALA A 366 -26.79 -9.01 -12.20
CA ALA A 366 -26.30 -10.07 -11.32
C ALA A 366 -25.13 -10.83 -11.97
N VAL A 367 -24.41 -11.56 -11.13
CA VAL A 367 -23.38 -12.54 -11.51
C VAL A 367 -24.01 -13.91 -11.33
N ALA A 368 -24.01 -14.73 -12.37
CA ALA A 368 -24.67 -16.02 -12.35
C ALA A 368 -23.94 -17.02 -11.43
N PRO A 369 -24.61 -18.00 -10.81
CA PRO A 369 -23.96 -18.94 -9.88
C PRO A 369 -22.76 -19.69 -10.48
N GLU A 370 -22.83 -20.08 -11.76
CA GLU A 370 -21.73 -20.71 -12.49
C GLU A 370 -20.51 -19.80 -12.64
N GLU A 371 -20.73 -18.49 -12.74
CA GLU A 371 -19.67 -17.48 -12.82
C GLU A 371 -19.08 -17.20 -11.44
N GLN A 372 -19.91 -17.17 -10.39
CA GLN A 372 -19.44 -17.08 -9.01
C GLN A 372 -18.56 -18.30 -8.64
N ALA A 373 -18.95 -19.50 -9.08
CA ALA A 373 -18.13 -20.69 -8.90
C ALA A 373 -16.79 -20.62 -9.66
N ALA A 374 -16.77 -19.97 -10.83
CA ALA A 374 -15.53 -19.71 -11.55
C ALA A 374 -14.62 -18.73 -10.80
N PHE A 375 -15.18 -17.64 -10.25
CA PHE A 375 -14.44 -16.71 -9.38
C PHE A 375 -13.87 -17.42 -8.15
N GLU A 376 -14.67 -18.25 -7.49
CA GLU A 376 -14.22 -19.04 -6.34
C GLU A 376 -13.05 -19.96 -6.71
N SER A 377 -13.17 -20.68 -7.83
CA SER A 377 -12.11 -21.55 -8.34
C SER A 377 -10.84 -20.78 -8.67
N GLU A 378 -10.96 -19.58 -9.24
CA GLU A 378 -9.80 -18.75 -9.58
C GLU A 378 -9.11 -18.20 -8.32
N LEU A 379 -9.87 -17.71 -7.33
CA LEU A 379 -9.32 -17.27 -6.05
C LEU A 379 -8.53 -18.39 -5.36
N ARG A 380 -9.09 -19.60 -5.29
CA ARG A 380 -8.38 -20.76 -4.72
C ARG A 380 -7.12 -21.10 -5.51
N ALA A 381 -7.17 -21.04 -6.84
CA ALA A 381 -6.02 -21.30 -7.70
C ALA A 381 -4.93 -20.23 -7.52
N GLU A 382 -5.32 -18.96 -7.37
CA GLU A 382 -4.41 -17.84 -7.08
C GLU A 382 -3.63 -18.08 -5.80
N TYR A 383 -4.30 -18.51 -4.72
CA TYR A 383 -3.63 -18.86 -3.46
C TYR A 383 -2.66 -20.03 -3.59
N GLY A 384 -3.04 -21.05 -4.36
CA GLY A 384 -2.14 -22.16 -4.69
C GLY A 384 -0.87 -21.67 -5.40
N ARG A 385 -1.02 -20.83 -6.43
CA ARG A 385 0.12 -20.26 -7.17
C ARG A 385 0.96 -19.32 -6.32
N ALA A 386 0.34 -18.52 -5.44
CA ALA A 386 1.04 -17.64 -4.52
C ALA A 386 1.90 -18.47 -3.54
N ALA A 387 1.34 -19.53 -2.96
CA ALA A 387 2.05 -20.44 -2.07
C ALA A 387 3.20 -21.16 -2.79
N GLU A 388 2.99 -21.60 -4.03
CA GLU A 388 4.04 -22.17 -4.88
C GLU A 388 5.19 -21.19 -5.11
N GLY A 389 4.88 -19.96 -5.54
CA GLY A 389 5.87 -18.92 -5.85
C GLY A 389 6.69 -18.49 -4.63
N LEU A 390 6.11 -18.57 -3.43
CA LEU A 390 6.79 -18.29 -2.17
C LEU A 390 7.62 -19.48 -1.65
N GLY A 391 7.44 -20.67 -2.22
CA GLY A 391 8.10 -21.90 -1.79
C GLY A 391 7.54 -22.47 -0.48
N ILE A 392 6.29 -22.14 -0.15
CA ILE A 392 5.61 -22.62 1.06
C ILE A 392 4.59 -23.72 0.77
N GLN A 393 4.55 -24.23 -0.46
CA GLN A 393 3.76 -25.38 -0.87
C GLN A 393 4.66 -26.62 -1.06
N ALA A 394 4.10 -27.81 -0.86
CA ALA A 394 4.77 -29.10 -1.00
C ALA A 394 6.04 -29.24 -0.15
N ILE A 395 6.04 -28.63 1.04
CA ILE A 395 7.15 -28.63 2.00
C ILE A 395 7.45 -30.09 2.40
N GLN A 396 8.71 -30.48 2.23
CA GLN A 396 9.20 -31.80 2.60
C GLN A 396 9.93 -31.70 3.95
N PRO A 397 9.50 -32.46 4.97
CA PRO A 397 10.25 -32.56 6.22
C PRO A 397 11.61 -33.23 6.01
N GLY A 398 12.62 -32.73 6.73
CA GLY A 398 13.93 -33.36 6.84
C GLY A 398 13.92 -34.68 7.63
N GLU A 399 15.08 -35.32 7.73
CA GLU A 399 15.22 -36.57 8.48
C GLU A 399 14.93 -36.36 9.98
N GLY A 400 13.87 -36.99 10.48
CA GLY A 400 13.42 -36.84 11.87
C GLY A 400 12.62 -35.56 12.15
N GLU A 401 12.41 -34.70 11.16
CA GLU A 401 11.61 -33.48 11.25
C GLU A 401 10.13 -33.80 11.00
N SER A 402 9.25 -33.25 11.83
CA SER A 402 7.80 -33.29 11.62
C SER A 402 7.36 -32.22 10.61
N LEU A 403 6.16 -32.36 10.03
CA LEU A 403 5.63 -31.35 9.12
C LEU A 403 5.47 -29.95 9.77
N PRO A 404 4.96 -29.82 11.02
CA PRO A 404 4.97 -28.53 11.71
C PRO A 404 6.36 -27.91 11.82
N GLU A 405 7.39 -28.67 12.22
CA GLU A 405 8.76 -28.15 12.31
C GLU A 405 9.29 -27.69 10.94
N ALA A 406 8.99 -28.45 9.88
CA ALA A 406 9.37 -28.09 8.52
C ALA A 406 8.70 -26.80 8.02
N ILE A 407 7.40 -26.63 8.33
CA ILE A 407 6.64 -25.42 7.99
C ILE A 407 7.24 -24.21 8.71
N ASP A 408 7.45 -24.32 10.02
CA ASP A 408 7.98 -23.24 10.85
C ASP A 408 9.34 -22.75 10.32
N ARG A 409 10.25 -23.70 10.03
CA ARG A 409 11.55 -23.42 9.44
C ARG A 409 11.43 -22.68 8.10
N VAL A 410 10.65 -23.22 7.16
CA VAL A 410 10.52 -22.66 5.80
C VAL A 410 9.91 -21.25 5.84
N VAL A 411 8.91 -21.02 6.69
CA VAL A 411 8.26 -19.71 6.81
C VAL A 411 9.20 -18.68 7.46
N LYS A 412 9.92 -19.04 8.52
CA LYS A 412 10.93 -18.16 9.14
C LYS A 412 12.06 -17.81 8.14
N GLU A 413 12.51 -18.77 7.34
CA GLU A 413 13.47 -18.53 6.24
C GLU A 413 12.92 -17.58 5.18
N LEU A 414 11.66 -17.74 4.76
CA LEU A 414 10.98 -16.85 3.82
C LEU A 414 10.96 -15.41 4.36
N ILE A 415 10.52 -15.20 5.60
CA ILE A 415 10.43 -13.87 6.19
C ILE A 415 11.82 -13.25 6.33
N GLY A 416 12.83 -14.04 6.73
CA GLY A 416 14.22 -13.59 6.74
C GLY A 416 14.69 -13.09 5.37
N ARG A 417 14.36 -13.79 4.28
CA ARG A 417 14.65 -13.34 2.91
C ARG A 417 13.93 -12.04 2.57
N VAL A 418 12.66 -11.90 2.94
CA VAL A 418 11.87 -10.68 2.71
C VAL A 418 12.47 -9.49 3.43
N VAL A 419 12.81 -9.65 4.72
CA VAL A 419 13.43 -8.62 5.56
C VAL A 419 14.77 -8.17 4.98
N ARG A 420 15.53 -9.08 4.33
CA ARG A 420 16.76 -8.76 3.59
C ARG A 420 16.54 -8.19 2.18
N GLY A 421 15.30 -8.12 1.70
CA GLY A 421 14.98 -7.69 0.33
C GLY A 421 15.28 -8.73 -0.76
N GLU A 422 15.47 -10.00 -0.36
CA GLU A 422 15.78 -11.13 -1.25
C GLU A 422 14.50 -11.82 -1.79
N ALA A 423 13.33 -11.50 -1.23
CA ALA A 423 12.04 -12.00 -1.65
C ALA A 423 10.96 -10.92 -1.48
N GLN A 424 9.90 -10.99 -2.30
CA GLN A 424 8.70 -10.15 -2.15
C GLN A 424 7.57 -11.02 -1.61
N LEU A 425 6.83 -10.49 -0.64
CA LEU A 425 5.60 -11.11 -0.15
C LEU A 425 4.46 -10.90 -1.15
N VAL A 426 3.51 -11.84 -1.16
CA VAL A 426 2.29 -11.76 -1.96
C VAL A 426 1.14 -11.38 -1.03
N PRO A 427 0.56 -10.16 -1.13
CA PRO A 427 -0.54 -9.76 -0.26
C PRO A 427 -1.66 -10.80 -0.28
N MET A 428 -2.07 -11.30 0.90
CA MET A 428 -3.10 -12.33 0.99
C MET A 428 -4.53 -11.77 0.95
N GLY A 429 -4.69 -10.44 0.99
CA GLY A 429 -6.01 -9.82 1.01
C GLY A 429 -6.85 -10.33 2.19
N GLY A 430 -8.16 -10.52 1.97
CA GLY A 430 -9.04 -11.09 2.97
C GLY A 430 -8.78 -12.57 3.31
N LEU A 431 -7.91 -13.28 2.56
CA LEU A 431 -7.55 -14.67 2.91
C LEU A 431 -6.88 -14.74 4.28
N ALA A 432 -6.04 -13.76 4.62
CA ALA A 432 -5.41 -13.70 5.94
C ALA A 432 -6.46 -13.74 7.06
N ASN A 433 -7.58 -13.03 6.89
CA ASN A 433 -8.68 -13.05 7.86
C ASN A 433 -9.43 -14.37 7.87
N ALA A 434 -9.66 -14.99 6.70
CA ALA A 434 -10.27 -16.31 6.60
C ALA A 434 -9.42 -17.38 7.32
N LEU A 435 -8.09 -17.34 7.12
CA LEU A 435 -7.13 -18.23 7.78
C LEU A 435 -7.14 -18.06 9.30
N ARG A 436 -7.05 -16.82 9.81
CA ARG A 436 -7.07 -16.55 11.25
C ARG A 436 -8.42 -16.83 11.92
N THR A 437 -9.51 -16.75 11.16
CA THR A 437 -10.83 -17.17 11.65
C THR A 437 -10.93 -18.70 11.74
N LEU A 438 -10.36 -19.42 10.76
CA LEU A 438 -10.34 -20.89 10.76
C LEU A 438 -9.38 -21.45 11.81
N TYR A 439 -8.23 -20.82 11.97
CA TYR A 439 -7.17 -21.20 12.89
C TYR A 439 -6.95 -20.06 13.88
N GLU A 440 -7.26 -20.27 15.16
CA GLU A 440 -7.07 -19.23 16.18
C GLU A 440 -5.65 -18.64 16.12
N ALA A 441 -5.56 -17.33 15.96
CA ALA A 441 -4.29 -16.63 15.78
C ALA A 441 -4.27 -15.34 16.60
N GLU A 442 -3.10 -14.99 17.13
CA GLU A 442 -2.96 -13.85 18.03
C GLU A 442 -1.55 -13.26 17.94
N VAL A 443 -1.44 -11.94 18.01
CA VAL A 443 -0.16 -11.23 18.14
C VAL A 443 -0.15 -10.47 19.46
N SER A 444 0.89 -10.68 20.25
CA SER A 444 1.07 -10.03 21.56
C SER A 444 1.57 -8.59 21.40
N GLU A 445 0.69 -7.62 21.60
CA GLU A 445 1.10 -6.20 21.69
C GLU A 445 2.09 -5.97 22.86
N GLU A 446 1.98 -6.76 23.94
CA GLU A 446 2.86 -6.68 25.12
C GLU A 446 4.27 -7.24 24.87
N ALA A 447 4.44 -8.15 23.90
CA ALA A 447 5.74 -8.70 23.53
C ALA A 447 6.54 -7.78 22.59
N ILE A 448 5.88 -6.89 21.85
CA ILE A 448 6.52 -6.01 20.85
C ILE A 448 7.70 -5.21 21.43
N PRO A 449 7.59 -4.52 22.58
CA PRO A 449 8.72 -3.78 23.16
C PRO A 449 9.92 -4.66 23.49
N ARG A 450 9.69 -5.93 23.84
CA ARG A 450 10.75 -6.89 24.19
C ARG A 450 11.49 -7.40 22.95
N VAL A 451 10.79 -7.56 21.84
CA VAL A 451 11.44 -7.83 20.54
C VAL A 451 12.35 -6.67 20.15
N ILE A 452 11.89 -5.43 20.30
CA ILE A 452 12.69 -4.23 20.01
C ILE A 452 13.96 -4.22 20.86
N GLU A 453 13.84 -4.39 22.19
CA GLU A 453 14.99 -4.47 23.09
C GLU A 453 15.96 -5.58 22.67
N ARG A 454 15.43 -6.73 22.27
CA ARG A 454 16.27 -7.87 21.86
C ARG A 454 16.95 -7.65 20.51
N VAL A 455 16.28 -7.02 19.54
CA VAL A 455 16.86 -6.61 18.25
C VAL A 455 18.04 -5.66 18.48
N ASP A 456 17.86 -4.66 19.34
CA ASP A 456 18.90 -3.69 19.66
C ASP A 456 20.09 -4.34 20.36
N ALA A 457 19.84 -5.24 21.32
CA ALA A 457 20.88 -6.01 21.98
C ALA A 457 21.69 -6.87 20.98
N ARG A 458 21.02 -7.60 20.09
CA ARG A 458 21.66 -8.43 19.05
C ARG A 458 22.52 -7.59 18.09
N ARG A 459 22.04 -6.42 17.68
CA ARG A 459 22.81 -5.49 16.84
C ARG A 459 24.04 -4.97 17.56
N ALA A 460 23.93 -4.66 18.85
CA ALA A 460 25.07 -4.24 19.68
C ALA A 460 26.11 -5.38 19.86
N GLU A 461 25.67 -6.63 19.88
CA GLU A 461 26.52 -7.83 19.90
C GLU A 461 27.20 -8.11 18.54
N GLY A 462 26.84 -7.38 17.48
CA GLY A 462 27.39 -7.59 16.13
C GLY A 462 26.79 -8.79 15.39
N PHE A 463 25.57 -9.21 15.76
CA PHE A 463 24.89 -10.34 15.15
C PHE A 463 24.65 -10.12 13.64
N THR A 464 25.12 -11.05 12.80
CA THR A 464 25.03 -10.96 11.34
C THR A 464 24.05 -11.97 10.71
N GLY A 465 23.40 -12.81 11.52
CA GLY A 465 22.38 -13.76 11.05
C GLY A 465 22.84 -15.20 10.79
N ASP A 466 24.13 -15.51 10.97
CA ASP A 466 24.66 -16.86 10.70
C ASP A 466 24.75 -17.70 11.99
N ALA A 467 23.84 -18.66 12.17
CA ALA A 467 23.77 -19.50 13.38
C ALA A 467 24.99 -20.43 13.58
N ARG A 468 25.91 -20.51 12.61
CA ARG A 468 27.11 -21.36 12.67
C ARG A 468 28.34 -20.71 13.30
N THR A 469 28.37 -19.39 13.50
CA THR A 469 29.58 -18.70 14.00
C THR A 469 29.58 -18.43 15.51
N ASP A 470 28.44 -18.52 16.19
CA ASP A 470 28.33 -18.09 17.60
C ASP A 470 27.81 -19.20 18.52
N ALA A 471 28.44 -20.38 18.48
CA ALA A 471 28.44 -21.24 19.65
C ALA A 471 29.31 -20.59 20.75
N PRO A 472 28.86 -20.50 22.01
CA PRO A 472 29.70 -19.99 23.08
C PRO A 472 30.98 -20.83 23.14
N ALA A 473 32.13 -20.15 23.16
CA ALA A 473 33.43 -20.81 23.26
C ALA A 473 33.39 -21.81 24.42
N PRO A 474 33.84 -23.07 24.22
CA PRO A 474 33.89 -24.03 25.31
C PRO A 474 34.79 -23.47 26.43
N PRO A 475 34.45 -23.70 27.71
CA PRO A 475 35.22 -23.15 28.81
C PRO A 475 36.68 -23.60 28.72
N SER A 476 37.61 -22.64 28.82
CA SER A 476 39.04 -22.90 28.81
C SER A 476 39.41 -24.01 29.80
N PRO A 477 40.26 -24.97 29.42
CA PRO A 477 40.63 -26.07 30.30
C PRO A 477 41.36 -25.53 31.54
N ALA A 478 40.86 -25.93 32.71
CA ALA A 478 41.45 -25.60 34.00
C ALA A 478 42.93 -25.98 34.04
N THR A 479 43.76 -25.03 34.46
CA THR A 479 45.20 -25.20 34.67
C THR A 479 45.44 -26.29 35.71
N GLN A 480 45.76 -27.51 35.27
CA GLN A 480 46.25 -28.54 36.18
C GLN A 480 47.72 -28.28 36.48
N GLY A 481 48.02 -28.23 37.78
CA GLY A 481 49.31 -27.90 38.34
C GLY A 481 50.41 -28.88 37.95
N THR A 482 51.58 -28.30 37.69
CA THR A 482 52.86 -28.96 37.45
C THR A 482 53.24 -29.86 38.64
N THR A 483 53.43 -31.15 38.40
CA THR A 483 54.21 -32.03 39.29
C THR A 483 55.37 -32.64 38.50
N ALA A 484 56.55 -32.61 39.13
CA ALA A 484 57.85 -32.94 38.54
C ALA A 484 58.07 -34.46 38.36
N PRO A 485 58.98 -34.90 37.47
CA PRO A 485 59.20 -36.30 37.13
C PRO A 485 60.38 -36.93 37.91
N ALA A 486 60.38 -38.27 38.00
CA ALA A 486 61.54 -39.10 38.36
C ALA A 486 61.35 -40.56 37.81
N PRO A 487 62.39 -41.42 37.70
CA PRO A 487 62.83 -41.99 36.41
C PRO A 487 62.85 -43.54 36.33
N GLY A 488 63.02 -44.10 35.12
CA GLY A 488 63.56 -45.46 34.93
C GLY A 488 63.05 -46.25 33.70
N THR A 489 63.94 -46.47 32.72
CA THR A 489 63.91 -47.44 31.59
C THR A 489 63.91 -48.92 32.05
N PRO A 490 63.63 -49.97 31.21
CA PRO A 490 64.00 -50.08 29.79
C PRO A 490 63.06 -50.81 28.80
N THR A 491 63.43 -50.68 27.53
CA THR A 491 62.93 -51.28 26.28
C THR A 491 62.92 -52.82 26.26
N PRO A 492 62.11 -53.44 25.38
CA PRO A 492 62.74 -54.16 24.26
C PRO A 492 62.01 -54.08 22.90
N THR A 493 62.81 -54.04 21.82
CA THR A 493 62.52 -54.42 20.40
C THR A 493 62.83 -55.94 20.24
N PRO A 494 62.57 -56.70 19.13
CA PRO A 494 62.06 -56.41 17.76
C PRO A 494 60.95 -57.41 17.26
N ALA A 495 60.35 -57.37 16.05
CA ALA A 495 60.90 -57.62 14.70
C ALA A 495 59.80 -57.56 13.58
N PRO A 496 60.15 -57.53 12.27
CA PRO A 496 59.36 -57.01 11.12
C PRO A 496 58.97 -58.12 10.08
N PRO A 497 58.85 -57.86 8.75
CA PRO A 497 57.75 -57.26 7.97
C PRO A 497 57.18 -58.23 6.90
N SER A 498 56.12 -57.86 6.17
CA SER A 498 55.81 -58.50 4.88
C SER A 498 55.19 -57.55 3.84
N GLY A 499 56.03 -57.11 2.91
CA GLY A 499 55.98 -57.42 1.48
C GLY A 499 54.68 -57.23 0.68
N ASN A 500 54.78 -56.30 -0.27
CA ASN A 500 53.97 -56.06 -1.48
C ASN A 500 53.93 -57.27 -2.46
N PRO A 501 53.14 -57.21 -3.56
CA PRO A 501 53.55 -56.50 -4.79
C PRO A 501 52.69 -55.28 -5.15
#